data_AF-A0A9E5NL88-F1
#
_entry.id   AF-A0A9E5NL88-F1
#
_cell.length_a   1.000
_cell.length_b   1.000
_cell.length_c   1.000
_cell.angle_alpha   90.00
_cell.angle_beta   90.00
_cell.angle_gamma   90.00
#
_symmetry.space_group_name_H-M   'P 1'
#
loop_
_entity.id
_entity.type
_entity.pdbx_description
1 polymer ?
#
loop_
_entity_poly.entity_id
_entity_poly.type
_entity_poly.pdbx_seq_one_letter_code
_entity_poly.pdbx_strand_id
1 'polypeptide(L)'
;GWVDSPFTLFGSLIVPMMVVGLGIADSFAGERERRTLETLLASRLSDRTILFGKMGAHISEAMQFLILFHLASMTALNLGHWQGEILLYTPGIALANLVLGFLVASLAAGLGVLLSLRASSVQQATQSLMVATMSPFILASFGSVLIGNVLPDSWREAFEAFFRNTIATADFARAFLAIAAILALADLALVVASMARFQRARLMER
;
A
#
# COMPACT_ATOMS: atom_id res chain seq x y z
N GLY A 1 -16.17 -19.91 -2.50
CA GLY A 1 -16.88 -18.75 -3.11
C GLY A 1 -16.01 -17.50 -3.02
N TRP A 2 -16.53 -16.28 -3.23
CA TRP A 2 -15.75 -15.04 -3.07
C TRP A 2 -15.06 -14.97 -1.69
N VAL A 3 -15.73 -15.39 -0.62
CA VAL A 3 -15.21 -15.39 0.77
C VAL A 3 -14.04 -16.36 1.05
N ASP A 4 -13.79 -17.31 0.14
CA ASP A 4 -12.65 -18.25 0.22
C ASP A 4 -11.62 -17.95 -0.87
N SER A 5 -11.90 -16.94 -1.68
CA SER A 5 -11.15 -16.68 -2.89
C SER A 5 -9.98 -15.74 -2.60
N PRO A 6 -8.76 -16.05 -3.10
CA PRO A 6 -7.64 -15.12 -3.09
C PRO A 6 -7.97 -13.77 -3.77
N PHE A 7 -9.01 -13.72 -4.62
CA PHE A 7 -9.45 -12.50 -5.28
C PHE A 7 -9.87 -11.40 -4.29
N THR A 8 -10.21 -11.72 -3.03
CA THR A 8 -10.53 -10.70 -2.01
C THR A 8 -9.32 -9.84 -1.68
N LEU A 9 -8.11 -10.39 -1.82
CA LEU A 9 -6.85 -9.71 -1.51
C LEU A 9 -6.61 -8.49 -2.41
N PHE A 10 -7.24 -8.42 -3.59
CA PHE A 10 -7.17 -7.23 -4.43
C PHE A 10 -7.73 -5.99 -3.73
N GLY A 11 -8.81 -6.14 -2.94
CA GLY A 11 -9.32 -5.05 -2.11
C GLY A 11 -8.29 -4.60 -1.06
N SER A 12 -7.58 -5.56 -0.47
CA SER A 12 -6.50 -5.33 0.50
C SER A 12 -5.24 -4.70 -0.09
N LEU A 13 -5.04 -4.79 -1.40
CA LEU A 13 -3.98 -4.06 -2.11
C LEU A 13 -4.41 -2.61 -2.41
N ILE A 14 -5.64 -2.41 -2.88
CA ILE A 14 -6.05 -1.12 -3.46
C ILE A 14 -6.52 -0.15 -2.37
N VAL A 15 -7.39 -0.61 -1.47
CA VAL A 15 -8.06 0.27 -0.48
C VAL A 15 -7.06 1.00 0.42
N PRO A 16 -6.10 0.33 1.07
CA PRO A 16 -5.19 1.02 1.98
C PRO A 16 -4.25 1.97 1.26
N MET A 17 -3.78 1.57 0.07
CA MET A 17 -2.94 2.41 -0.78
C MET A 17 -3.65 3.70 -1.20
N MET A 18 -4.92 3.62 -1.59
CA MET A 18 -5.73 4.80 -1.93
C MET A 18 -5.96 5.69 -0.71
N VAL A 19 -6.41 5.13 0.41
CA VAL A 19 -6.74 5.91 1.61
C VAL A 19 -5.51 6.63 2.17
N VAL A 20 -4.39 5.92 2.33
CA VAL A 20 -3.14 6.56 2.75
C VAL A 20 -2.71 7.62 1.73
N GLY A 21 -2.80 7.32 0.43
CA GLY A 21 -2.39 8.21 -0.65
C GLY A 21 -3.13 9.56 -0.68
N LEU A 22 -4.37 9.61 -0.19
CA LEU A 22 -5.16 10.84 -0.12
C LEU A 22 -4.66 11.81 0.98
N GLY A 23 -4.12 11.29 2.09
CA GLY A 23 -3.79 12.09 3.26
C GLY A 23 -2.29 12.27 3.52
N ILE A 24 -1.49 11.23 3.32
CA ILE A 24 -0.09 11.24 3.77
C ILE A 24 0.77 12.29 3.06
N ALA A 25 0.39 12.72 1.86
CA ALA A 25 1.09 13.77 1.13
C ALA A 25 1.06 15.13 1.87
N ASP A 26 -0.02 15.43 2.58
CA ASP A 26 -0.19 16.65 3.38
C ASP A 26 0.71 16.65 4.64
N SER A 27 1.21 15.48 5.05
CA SER A 27 1.94 15.29 6.31
C SER A 27 3.04 16.33 6.59
N PHE A 28 3.97 16.53 5.64
CA PHE A 28 5.06 17.51 5.73
C PHE A 28 4.96 18.58 4.66
N ALA A 29 4.50 18.23 3.45
CA ALA A 29 4.34 19.20 2.37
C ALA A 29 3.23 20.23 2.71
N GLY A 30 2.17 19.81 3.40
CA GLY A 30 1.10 20.70 3.85
C GLY A 30 1.55 21.67 4.92
N GLU A 31 2.35 21.19 5.89
CA GLU A 31 2.95 22.08 6.91
C GLU A 31 3.93 23.07 6.30
N ARG A 32 4.67 22.67 5.26
CA ARG A 32 5.54 23.56 4.48
C ARG A 32 4.73 24.64 3.77
N GLU A 33 3.68 24.24 3.06
CA GLU A 33 2.82 25.13 2.30
C GLU A 33 2.09 26.15 3.22
N ARG A 34 1.62 25.69 4.38
CA ARG A 34 0.93 26.52 5.38
C ARG A 34 1.88 27.30 6.29
N ARG A 35 3.21 27.18 6.10
CA ARG A 35 4.24 27.78 6.95
C ARG A 35 4.09 27.43 8.44
N THR A 36 3.64 26.23 8.74
CA THR A 36 3.48 25.71 10.11
C THR A 36 4.59 24.75 10.52
N LEU A 37 5.61 24.55 9.67
CA LEU A 37 6.80 23.79 10.04
C LEU A 37 7.44 24.35 11.30
N GLU A 38 7.57 25.68 11.44
CA GLU A 38 8.16 26.32 12.62
C GLU A 38 7.44 25.92 13.93
N THR A 39 6.11 25.84 13.90
CA THR A 39 5.31 25.38 15.06
C THR A 39 5.57 23.90 15.37
N LEU A 40 5.66 23.05 14.34
CA LEU A 40 6.07 21.66 14.50
C LEU A 40 7.49 21.58 15.08
N LEU A 41 8.40 22.47 14.65
CA LEU A 41 9.79 22.62 15.10
C LEU A 41 9.95 23.21 16.50
N ALA A 42 8.93 23.92 17.00
CA ALA A 42 8.87 24.41 18.37
C ALA A 42 8.26 23.39 19.35
N SER A 43 7.58 22.34 18.84
CA SER A 43 6.99 21.31 19.69
C SER A 43 8.04 20.53 20.49
N ARG A 44 7.64 20.00 21.66
CA ARG A 44 8.50 19.16 22.52
C ARG A 44 8.55 17.70 22.08
N LEU A 45 7.97 17.36 20.93
CA LEU A 45 7.92 16.00 20.43
C LEU A 45 9.26 15.61 19.81
N SER A 46 9.66 14.36 20.04
CA SER A 46 10.84 13.80 19.38
C SER A 46 10.58 13.59 17.89
N ASP A 47 11.65 13.63 17.10
CA ASP A 47 11.58 13.43 15.65
C ASP A 47 10.87 12.11 15.27
N ARG A 48 11.18 11.04 16.02
CA ARG A 48 10.55 9.73 15.84
C ARG A 48 9.06 9.77 16.20
N THR A 49 8.70 10.46 17.27
CA THR A 49 7.30 10.60 17.68
C THR A 49 6.47 11.31 16.61
N ILE A 50 7.02 12.36 16.00
CA ILE A 50 6.35 13.08 14.90
C ILE A 50 6.18 12.15 13.69
N LEU A 51 7.27 11.50 13.27
CA LEU A 51 7.26 10.61 12.11
C LEU A 51 6.27 9.46 12.28
N PHE A 52 6.40 8.68 13.36
CA PHE A 52 5.51 7.54 13.61
C PHE A 52 4.08 7.97 13.94
N GLY A 53 3.88 9.13 14.55
CA GLY A 53 2.55 9.69 14.78
C GLY A 53 1.82 9.99 13.47
N LYS A 54 2.49 10.64 12.52
CA LYS A 54 1.92 10.94 11.20
C LYS A 54 1.68 9.68 10.37
N MET A 55 2.67 8.76 10.32
CA MET A 55 2.50 7.49 9.61
C MET A 55 1.38 6.65 10.24
N GLY A 56 1.39 6.49 11.57
CA GLY A 56 0.43 5.69 12.31
C GLY A 56 -1.00 6.19 12.19
N ALA A 57 -1.21 7.51 12.14
CA ALA A 57 -2.54 8.09 11.92
C ALA A 57 -3.15 7.64 10.59
N HIS A 58 -2.40 7.77 9.49
CA HIS A 58 -2.90 7.38 8.17
C HIS A 58 -2.96 5.86 7.97
N ILE A 59 -2.04 5.08 8.58
CA ILE A 59 -2.14 3.62 8.58
C ILE A 59 -3.40 3.17 9.33
N SER A 60 -3.69 3.77 10.50
CA SER A 60 -4.90 3.47 11.26
C SER A 60 -6.17 3.80 10.49
N GLU A 61 -6.22 4.98 9.86
CA GLU A 61 -7.31 5.40 8.98
C GLU A 61 -7.53 4.39 7.85
N ALA A 62 -6.46 4.00 7.15
CA ALA A 62 -6.54 3.02 6.07
C ALA A 62 -7.03 1.64 6.54
N MET A 63 -6.60 1.19 7.72
CA MET A 63 -7.07 -0.08 8.29
C MET A 63 -8.56 -0.04 8.65
N GLN A 64 -9.06 1.10 9.16
CA GLN A 64 -10.49 1.26 9.43
C GLN A 64 -11.30 1.14 8.13
N PHE A 65 -10.91 1.87 7.08
CA PHE A 65 -11.56 1.79 5.77
C PHE A 65 -11.47 0.39 5.15
N LEU A 66 -10.34 -0.29 5.30
CA LEU A 66 -10.15 -1.66 4.85
C LEU A 66 -11.11 -2.64 5.53
N ILE A 67 -11.24 -2.54 6.86
CA ILE A 67 -12.15 -3.38 7.63
C ILE A 67 -13.59 -3.11 7.19
N LEU A 68 -13.98 -1.83 7.08
CA LEU A 68 -15.31 -1.45 6.61
C LEU A 68 -15.59 -1.97 5.20
N PHE A 69 -14.62 -1.88 4.29
CA PHE A 69 -14.73 -2.42 2.93
C PHE A 69 -14.98 -3.93 2.94
N HIS A 70 -14.25 -4.69 3.74
CA HIS A 70 -14.42 -6.14 3.83
C HIS A 70 -15.74 -6.53 4.49
N LEU A 71 -16.17 -5.82 5.53
CA LEU A 71 -17.46 -6.02 6.18
C LEU A 71 -18.62 -5.70 5.24
N ALA A 72 -18.54 -4.61 4.48
CA ALA A 72 -19.53 -4.24 3.48
C ALA A 72 -19.59 -5.30 2.36
N SER A 73 -18.45 -5.75 1.86
CA SER A 73 -18.37 -6.81 0.85
C SER A 73 -18.99 -8.11 1.34
N MET A 74 -18.70 -8.52 2.58
CA MET A 74 -19.27 -9.71 3.20
C MET A 74 -20.78 -9.57 3.39
N THR A 75 -21.24 -8.41 3.87
CA THR A 75 -22.68 -8.11 4.03
C THR A 75 -23.40 -8.19 2.70
N ALA A 76 -22.86 -7.56 1.66
CA ALA A 76 -23.45 -7.57 0.32
C ALA A 76 -23.60 -9.00 -0.24
N LEU A 77 -22.60 -9.86 -0.03
CA LEU A 77 -22.66 -11.26 -0.48
C LEU A 77 -23.70 -12.07 0.28
N ASN A 78 -23.79 -11.88 1.60
CA ASN A 78 -24.80 -12.53 2.42
C ASN A 78 -26.21 -12.11 2.02
N LEU A 79 -26.43 -10.83 1.70
CA LEU A 79 -27.74 -10.35 1.26
C LEU A 79 -28.09 -10.81 -0.17
N GLY A 80 -27.12 -10.81 -1.08
CA GLY A 80 -27.35 -11.14 -2.49
C GLY A 80 -27.40 -12.63 -2.81
N HIS A 81 -26.75 -13.48 -2.01
CA HIS A 81 -26.62 -14.92 -2.24
C HIS A 81 -26.98 -15.73 -1.00
N TRP A 82 -27.97 -15.29 -0.23
CA TRP A 82 -28.40 -15.96 1.00
C TRP A 82 -28.86 -17.40 0.72
N GLN A 83 -28.20 -18.37 1.34
CA GLN A 83 -28.55 -19.80 1.22
C GLN A 83 -28.96 -20.43 2.57
N GLY A 84 -29.29 -19.61 3.57
CA GLY A 84 -29.63 -20.06 4.92
C GLY A 84 -28.46 -20.07 5.90
N GLU A 85 -27.24 -19.79 5.43
CA GLU A 85 -26.03 -19.70 6.24
C GLU A 85 -25.32 -18.37 6.04
N ILE A 86 -24.62 -17.91 7.09
CA ILE A 86 -23.80 -16.69 7.01
C ILE A 86 -22.46 -17.05 6.37
N LEU A 87 -22.20 -16.46 5.20
CA LEU A 87 -20.92 -16.53 4.52
C LEU A 87 -19.90 -15.64 5.24
N LEU A 88 -18.90 -16.25 5.88
CA LEU A 88 -17.78 -15.58 6.52
C LEU A 88 -16.49 -15.87 5.76
N TYR A 89 -15.52 -14.94 5.83
CA TYR A 89 -14.17 -15.24 5.38
C TYR A 89 -13.58 -16.39 6.20
N THR A 90 -12.87 -17.30 5.53
CA THR A 90 -12.04 -18.28 6.27
C THR A 90 -10.99 -17.55 7.10
N PRO A 91 -10.58 -18.08 8.27
CA PRO A 91 -9.59 -17.42 9.13
C PRO A 91 -8.28 -17.08 8.40
N GLY A 92 -7.85 -17.94 7.47
CA GLY A 92 -6.66 -17.72 6.66
C GLY A 92 -6.80 -16.52 5.72
N ILE A 93 -7.93 -16.42 5.00
CA ILE A 93 -8.21 -15.28 4.10
C ILE A 93 -8.43 -13.98 4.89
N ALA A 94 -9.15 -14.04 6.01
CA ALA A 94 -9.35 -12.90 6.88
C ALA A 94 -8.02 -12.33 7.39
N LEU A 95 -7.14 -13.20 7.91
CA LEU A 95 -5.82 -12.79 8.35
C LEU A 95 -4.96 -12.27 7.20
N ALA A 96 -5.00 -12.93 6.04
CA ALA A 96 -4.25 -12.51 4.86
C ALA A 96 -4.68 -11.10 4.39
N ASN A 97 -5.99 -10.80 4.37
CA ASN A 97 -6.50 -9.48 4.04
C ASN A 97 -5.98 -8.40 5.01
N LEU A 98 -6.03 -8.67 6.32
CA LEU A 98 -5.57 -7.71 7.33
C LEU A 98 -4.06 -7.47 7.28
N VAL A 99 -3.27 -8.55 7.18
CA VAL A 99 -1.81 -8.47 7.12
C VAL A 99 -1.37 -7.76 5.84
N LEU A 100 -1.92 -8.18 4.69
CA LEU A 100 -1.57 -7.55 3.41
C LEU A 100 -1.95 -6.08 3.40
N GLY A 101 -3.15 -5.75 3.89
CA GLY A 101 -3.60 -4.37 3.92
C GLY A 101 -2.77 -3.48 4.85
N PHE A 102 -2.34 -4.00 6.00
CA PHE A 102 -1.42 -3.29 6.90
C PHE A 102 -0.06 -3.02 6.25
N LEU A 103 0.51 -4.02 5.57
CA LEU A 103 1.80 -3.88 4.87
C LEU A 103 1.69 -2.85 3.74
N VAL A 104 0.62 -2.90 2.95
CA VAL A 104 0.41 -1.92 1.87
C VAL A 104 0.17 -0.50 2.41
N ALA A 105 -0.59 -0.36 3.50
CA ALA A 105 -0.76 0.93 4.17
C ALA A 105 0.58 1.49 4.66
N SER A 106 1.41 0.63 5.25
CA SER A 106 2.74 0.99 5.75
C SER A 106 3.68 1.41 4.62
N LEU A 107 3.65 0.69 3.49
CA LEU A 107 4.43 1.00 2.29
C LEU A 107 4.04 2.37 1.73
N ALA A 108 2.74 2.60 1.55
CA ALA A 108 2.20 3.87 1.07
C ALA A 108 2.53 5.01 2.03
N ALA A 109 2.49 4.77 3.34
CA ALA A 109 2.81 5.78 4.35
C ALA A 109 4.30 6.14 4.33
N GLY A 110 5.18 5.13 4.25
CA GLY A 110 6.62 5.33 4.16
C GLY A 110 7.04 6.07 2.90
N LEU A 111 6.52 5.67 1.73
CA LEU A 111 6.71 6.39 0.47
C LEU A 111 6.19 7.82 0.55
N GLY A 112 4.96 7.99 1.06
CA GLY A 112 4.30 9.27 1.20
C GLY A 112 5.09 10.26 2.02
N VAL A 113 5.64 9.83 3.16
CA VAL A 113 6.54 10.64 3.97
C VAL A 113 7.80 11.01 3.20
N LEU A 114 8.49 10.05 2.60
CA LEU A 114 9.75 10.33 1.89
C LEU A 114 9.57 11.34 0.76
N LEU A 115 8.44 11.28 0.07
CA LEU A 115 8.09 12.19 -1.02
C LEU A 115 7.64 13.55 -0.48
N SER A 116 6.81 13.60 0.57
CA SER A 116 6.34 14.87 1.16
C SER A 116 7.48 15.68 1.80
N LEU A 117 8.53 15.01 2.31
CA LEU A 117 9.72 15.67 2.83
C LEU A 117 10.47 16.51 1.78
N ARG A 118 10.32 16.19 0.49
CA ARG A 118 11.03 16.86 -0.62
C ARG A 118 10.13 17.76 -1.47
N ALA A 119 8.81 17.65 -1.33
CA ALA A 119 7.86 18.34 -2.18
C ALA A 119 7.62 19.79 -1.72
N SER A 120 7.61 20.74 -2.64
CA SER A 120 7.32 22.14 -2.30
C SER A 120 5.84 22.42 -2.03
N SER A 121 4.94 21.55 -2.50
CA SER A 121 3.49 21.63 -2.29
C SER A 121 2.87 20.27 -2.04
N VAL A 122 1.67 20.25 -1.46
CA VAL A 122 0.87 19.03 -1.27
C VAL A 122 0.58 18.37 -2.62
N GLN A 123 0.24 19.16 -3.64
CA GLN A 123 -0.05 18.65 -4.98
C GLN A 123 1.14 17.88 -5.57
N GLN A 124 2.36 18.40 -5.45
CA GLN A 124 3.56 17.72 -5.93
C GLN A 124 3.80 16.40 -5.17
N ALA A 125 3.62 16.41 -3.84
CA ALA A 125 3.74 15.21 -3.01
C ALA A 125 2.72 14.13 -3.43
N THR A 126 1.46 14.51 -3.61
CA THR A 126 0.37 13.59 -4.01
C THR A 126 0.62 13.01 -5.40
N GLN A 127 0.99 13.84 -6.39
CA GLN A 127 1.30 13.35 -7.74
C GLN A 127 2.49 12.40 -7.75
N SER A 128 3.56 12.75 -7.02
CA SER A 128 4.73 11.89 -6.90
C SER A 128 4.39 10.56 -6.25
N LEU A 129 3.54 10.58 -5.21
CA LEU A 129 3.10 9.38 -4.53
C LEU A 129 2.24 8.51 -5.44
N MET A 130 1.27 9.08 -6.16
CA MET A 130 0.46 8.36 -7.14
C MET A 130 1.32 7.70 -8.22
N VAL A 131 2.32 8.41 -8.76
CA VAL A 131 3.26 7.84 -9.74
C VAL A 131 4.07 6.71 -9.10
N ALA A 132 4.60 6.91 -7.90
CA ALA A 132 5.40 5.90 -7.21
C ALA A 132 4.61 4.63 -6.90
N THR A 133 3.34 4.74 -6.48
CA THR A 133 2.51 3.59 -6.12
C THR A 133 1.83 2.94 -7.32
N MET A 134 1.46 3.68 -8.36
CA MET A 134 0.80 3.15 -9.56
C MET A 134 1.77 2.63 -10.61
N SER A 135 2.99 3.18 -10.70
CA SER A 135 3.96 2.77 -11.73
C SER A 135 4.27 1.27 -11.74
N PRO A 136 4.38 0.53 -10.61
CA PRO A 136 4.57 -0.91 -10.66
C PRO A 136 3.41 -1.63 -11.36
N PHE A 137 2.17 -1.22 -11.10
CA PHE A 137 0.98 -1.79 -11.73
C PHE A 137 0.92 -1.48 -13.22
N ILE A 138 1.22 -0.23 -13.60
CA ILE A 138 1.26 0.20 -15.00
C ILE A 138 2.36 -0.57 -15.74
N LEU A 139 3.57 -0.64 -15.19
CA LEU A 139 4.69 -1.34 -15.82
C LEU A 139 4.42 -2.84 -15.94
N ALA A 140 3.79 -3.47 -14.95
CA ALA A 140 3.39 -4.86 -15.02
C ALA A 140 2.33 -5.09 -16.12
N SER A 141 1.33 -4.21 -16.20
CA SER A 141 0.26 -4.28 -17.21
C SER A 141 0.79 -4.05 -18.64
N PHE A 142 1.62 -3.02 -18.84
CA PHE A 142 2.26 -2.76 -20.13
C PHE A 142 3.23 -3.87 -20.50
N GLY A 143 4.01 -4.36 -19.54
CA GLY A 143 4.95 -5.46 -19.75
C GLY A 143 4.26 -6.72 -20.25
N SER A 144 3.11 -7.08 -19.67
CA SER A 144 2.34 -8.25 -20.12
C SER A 144 1.78 -8.07 -21.54
N VAL A 145 1.30 -6.88 -21.90
CA VAL A 145 0.83 -6.57 -23.26
C VAL A 145 1.98 -6.61 -24.27
N LEU A 146 3.15 -6.08 -23.93
CA LEU A 146 4.33 -6.12 -24.79
C LEU A 146 4.80 -7.55 -25.06
N ILE A 147 4.90 -8.37 -24.01
CA ILE A 147 5.21 -9.81 -24.14
C ILE A 147 4.14 -10.52 -24.97
N GLY A 148 2.88 -10.18 -24.76
CA GLY A 148 1.75 -10.83 -25.39
C GLY A 148 1.51 -10.44 -26.85
N ASN A 149 2.03 -9.31 -27.35
CA ASN A 149 1.66 -8.80 -28.69
C ASN A 149 2.83 -8.31 -29.54
N VAL A 150 3.96 -7.95 -28.93
CA VAL A 150 5.06 -7.26 -29.62
C VAL A 150 6.34 -8.08 -29.63
N LEU A 151 6.67 -8.74 -28.51
CA LEU A 151 7.90 -9.51 -28.40
C LEU A 151 7.83 -10.85 -29.16
N PRO A 152 8.98 -11.42 -29.55
CA PRO A 152 9.04 -12.72 -30.22
C PRO A 152 8.39 -13.84 -29.41
N ASP A 153 7.87 -14.86 -30.09
CA ASP A 153 7.12 -15.96 -29.46
C ASP A 153 7.92 -16.68 -28.35
N SER A 154 9.25 -16.75 -28.47
CA SER A 154 10.13 -17.31 -27.43
C SER A 154 10.00 -16.60 -26.07
N TRP A 155 9.76 -15.29 -26.06
CA TRP A 155 9.51 -14.53 -24.84
C TRP A 155 8.12 -14.81 -24.27
N ARG A 156 7.11 -14.94 -25.14
CA ARG A 156 5.75 -15.30 -24.72
C ARG A 156 5.75 -16.69 -24.10
N GLU A 157 6.38 -17.67 -24.74
CA GLU A 157 6.51 -19.03 -24.23
C GLU A 157 7.25 -19.09 -22.90
N ALA A 158 8.37 -18.35 -22.76
CA ALA A 158 9.12 -18.28 -21.51
C ALA A 158 8.30 -17.63 -20.38
N PHE A 159 7.58 -16.55 -20.66
CA PHE A 159 6.71 -15.88 -19.69
C PHE A 159 5.55 -16.77 -19.26
N GLU A 160 4.90 -17.44 -20.22
CA GLU A 160 3.84 -18.39 -19.92
C GLU A 160 4.37 -19.60 -19.12
N ALA A 161 5.54 -20.13 -19.46
CA ALA A 161 6.17 -21.21 -18.72
C ALA A 161 6.49 -20.78 -17.28
N PHE A 162 7.03 -19.57 -17.09
CA PHE A 162 7.24 -18.99 -15.77
C PHE A 162 5.92 -18.88 -14.99
N PHE A 163 4.88 -18.33 -15.61
CA PHE A 163 3.57 -18.16 -14.98
C PHE A 163 2.96 -19.50 -14.60
N ARG A 164 2.95 -20.49 -15.51
CA ARG A 164 2.43 -21.83 -15.25
C ARG A 164 3.22 -22.55 -14.16
N ASN A 165 4.55 -22.52 -14.22
CA ASN A 165 5.38 -23.34 -13.33
C ASN A 165 5.64 -22.70 -11.97
N THR A 166 5.51 -21.37 -11.86
CA THR A 166 5.84 -20.63 -10.64
C THR A 166 4.60 -20.04 -9.99
N ILE A 167 3.72 -19.41 -10.77
CA ILE A 167 2.57 -18.67 -10.23
C ILE A 167 1.34 -19.59 -10.11
N ALA A 168 1.00 -20.34 -11.16
CA ALA A 168 -0.20 -21.16 -11.19
C ALA A 168 -0.13 -22.41 -10.29
N THR A 169 1.08 -22.90 -10.02
CA THR A 169 1.34 -24.03 -9.12
C THR A 169 1.67 -23.62 -7.70
N ALA A 170 1.79 -22.31 -7.42
CA ALA A 170 2.12 -21.84 -6.08
C ALA A 170 0.98 -22.16 -5.11
N ASP A 171 1.33 -22.86 -4.04
CA ASP A 171 0.46 -22.97 -2.88
C ASP A 171 0.14 -21.56 -2.35
N PHE A 172 -1.14 -21.29 -2.09
CA PHE A 172 -1.61 -19.97 -1.67
C PHE A 172 -0.85 -19.44 -0.46
N ALA A 173 -0.62 -20.28 0.55
CA ALA A 173 0.07 -19.86 1.76
C ALA A 173 1.54 -19.50 1.47
N ARG A 174 2.23 -20.28 0.63
CA ARG A 174 3.61 -19.97 0.21
C ARG A 174 3.69 -18.67 -0.59
N ALA A 175 2.79 -18.48 -1.55
CA ALA A 175 2.73 -17.25 -2.35
C ALA A 175 2.47 -16.02 -1.46
N PHE A 176 1.48 -16.12 -0.57
CA PHE A 176 1.15 -15.07 0.37
C PHE A 176 2.33 -14.73 1.28
N LEU A 177 2.98 -15.72 1.89
CA LEU A 177 4.13 -15.50 2.77
C LEU A 177 5.31 -14.85 2.04
N ALA A 178 5.58 -15.24 0.79
CA ALA A 178 6.62 -14.63 -0.02
C ALA A 178 6.32 -13.15 -0.29
N ILE A 179 5.09 -12.82 -0.71
CA ILE A 179 4.66 -11.43 -0.95
C ILE A 179 4.72 -10.61 0.35
N ALA A 180 4.19 -11.15 1.45
CA ALA A 180 4.20 -10.49 2.75
C ALA A 180 5.64 -10.23 3.23
N ALA A 181 6.57 -11.19 3.04
CA ALA A 181 7.97 -11.01 3.39
C ALA A 181 8.65 -9.91 2.55
N ILE A 182 8.40 -9.88 1.24
CA ILE A 182 8.93 -8.83 0.36
C ILE A 182 8.41 -7.45 0.78
N LEU A 183 7.11 -7.32 1.03
CA LEU A 183 6.51 -6.07 1.48
C LEU A 183 7.04 -5.66 2.85
N ALA A 184 7.15 -6.57 3.81
CA ALA A 184 7.70 -6.28 5.13
C ALA A 184 9.16 -5.79 5.07
N LEU A 185 9.98 -6.37 4.18
CA LEU A 185 11.33 -5.89 3.94
C LEU A 185 11.35 -4.50 3.31
N ALA A 186 10.47 -4.24 2.35
CA ALA A 186 10.31 -2.92 1.74
C ALA A 186 9.86 -1.87 2.77
N ASP A 187 8.88 -2.20 3.62
CA ASP A 187 8.41 -1.35 4.72
C ASP A 187 9.52 -1.04 5.71
N LEU A 188 10.28 -2.05 6.13
CA LEU A 188 11.43 -1.86 7.00
C LEU A 188 12.44 -0.89 6.36
N ALA A 189 12.75 -1.08 5.08
CA ALA A 189 13.66 -0.19 4.36
C ALA A 189 13.10 1.24 4.27
N LEU A 190 11.81 1.42 4.01
CA LEU A 190 11.16 2.71 3.95
C LEU A 190 11.10 3.42 5.30
N VAL A 191 10.81 2.69 6.37
CA VAL A 191 10.82 3.21 7.75
C VAL A 191 12.22 3.65 8.14
N VAL A 192 13.24 2.82 7.88
CA VAL A 192 14.65 3.16 8.13
C VAL A 192 15.06 4.39 7.30
N ALA A 193 14.71 4.42 6.01
CA ALA A 193 15.00 5.56 5.15
C ALA A 193 14.29 6.84 5.62
N SER A 194 13.05 6.72 6.10
CA SER A 194 12.27 7.84 6.64
C SER A 194 12.90 8.37 7.92
N MET A 195 13.30 7.50 8.85
CA MET A 195 14.03 7.91 10.06
C MET A 195 15.38 8.56 9.74
N ALA A 196 16.12 8.03 8.76
CA ALA A 196 17.42 8.58 8.40
C ALA A 196 17.33 9.93 7.69
N ARG A 197 16.27 10.13 6.88
CA ARG A 197 16.06 11.36 6.09
C ARG A 197 15.28 12.43 6.82
N PHE A 198 14.47 12.06 7.81
CA PHE A 198 13.76 12.99 8.66
C PHE A 198 14.76 13.64 9.62
N GLN A 199 15.22 14.84 9.26
CA GLN A 199 16.09 15.65 10.08
C GLN A 199 15.46 17.01 10.29
N ARG A 200 14.98 17.22 11.51
CA ARG A 200 14.24 18.42 11.93
C ARG A 200 14.91 19.73 11.48
N ALA A 201 16.22 19.84 11.67
CA ALA A 201 17.00 21.03 11.35
C ALA A 201 17.07 21.37 9.85
N ARG A 202 16.95 20.37 8.96
CA ARG A 202 17.11 20.55 7.50
C ARG A 202 15.79 20.72 6.75
N LEU A 203 14.67 20.74 7.47
CA LEU A 203 13.35 20.93 6.85
C LEU A 203 13.16 22.35 6.30
N MET A 204 13.87 23.35 6.85
CA MET A 204 13.79 24.75 6.41
C MET A 204 14.79 25.10 5.30
N GLU A 205 15.80 24.26 5.05
CA GLU A 205 16.84 24.49 4.04
C GLU A 205 16.42 23.98 2.64
N ARG A 206 15.26 23.34 2.52
CA ARG A 206 14.74 22.67 1.31
C ARG A 206 13.37 23.16 0.94
#